data_AF-A0A2J6X3T8-F1
#
_entry.id   AF-A0A2J6X3T8-F1
#
_cell.length_a   1.000
_cell.length_b   1.000
_cell.length_c   1.000
_cell.angle_alpha   90.00
_cell.angle_beta   90.00
_cell.angle_gamma   90.00
#
_symmetry.space_group_name_H-M   'P 1'
#
loop_
_entity.id
_entity.type
_entity.pdbx_description
1 polymer ?
#
loop_
_entity_poly.entity_id
_entity_poly.type
_entity_poly.pdbx_seq_one_letter_code
_entity_poly.pdbx_strand_id
1 'polypeptide(L)'
;MARKSLTPATPSPAAINSSTATPAQSSEFTFRRQPPFLMWYDDNPKTLVVQKIAAAINAYKARFPGVEPTLVLVNEAEVVPVDGITVRGMVTVSRHTYWVGQI
;
A
#
# COMPACT_ATOMS: atom_id res chain seq x y z
N MET A 1 23.12 -21.08 -72.40
CA MET A 1 23.00 -20.11 -71.29
C MET A 1 22.12 -18.96 -71.79
N ALA A 2 20.85 -18.89 -71.38
CA ALA A 2 19.89 -17.98 -71.99
C ALA A 2 18.65 -17.69 -71.10
N ARG A 3 18.25 -16.40 -71.09
CA ARG A 3 16.89 -15.81 -70.86
C ARG A 3 16.35 -15.87 -69.42
N LYS A 4 15.59 -14.93 -68.85
CA LYS A 4 15.12 -13.56 -69.15
C LYS A 4 14.42 -13.09 -67.85
N SER A 5 14.45 -11.79 -67.58
CA SER A 5 13.59 -10.93 -66.72
C SER A 5 12.26 -11.49 -66.16
N LEU A 6 11.89 -11.09 -64.92
CA LEU A 6 10.63 -10.38 -64.53
C LEU A 6 10.36 -10.44 -63.00
N THR A 7 10.26 -9.27 -62.36
CA THR A 7 9.40 -9.01 -61.18
C THR A 7 7.93 -9.08 -61.58
N PRO A 8 6.98 -9.53 -60.72
CA PRO A 8 6.32 -8.68 -59.69
C PRO A 8 5.96 -9.55 -58.44
N ALA A 9 5.23 -9.19 -57.38
CA ALA A 9 4.28 -8.14 -57.07
C ALA A 9 4.17 -8.00 -55.55
N THR A 10 3.90 -6.78 -55.09
CA THR A 10 3.29 -6.45 -53.79
C THR A 10 1.95 -7.15 -53.63
N PRO A 11 1.61 -7.61 -52.41
CA PRO A 11 0.37 -7.12 -51.82
C PRO A 11 0.56 -6.59 -50.39
N SER A 12 0.12 -5.36 -50.19
CA SER A 12 -0.29 -4.82 -48.89
C SER A 12 -1.76 -5.19 -48.67
N PRO A 13 -2.12 -5.64 -47.46
CA PRO A 13 -3.31 -5.09 -46.83
C PRO A 13 -3.03 -4.64 -45.38
N ALA A 14 -3.58 -3.46 -45.07
CA ALA A 14 -3.59 -2.83 -43.76
C ALA A 14 -4.37 -3.64 -42.72
N ALA A 15 -3.85 -3.69 -41.49
CA ALA A 15 -4.64 -3.81 -40.26
C ALA A 15 -3.80 -3.34 -39.05
N ILE A 16 -3.96 -2.04 -38.76
CA ILE A 16 -4.06 -1.40 -37.45
C ILE A 16 -3.79 -2.35 -36.26
N ASN A 17 -2.71 -2.11 -35.51
CA ASN A 17 -2.73 -2.36 -34.07
C ASN A 17 -2.09 -1.18 -33.35
N SER A 18 -2.95 -0.21 -33.03
CA SER A 18 -2.72 0.79 -32.00
C SER A 18 -2.72 0.07 -30.65
N SER A 19 -1.61 -0.57 -30.29
CA SER A 19 -1.38 -1.03 -28.93
C SER A 19 -0.48 0.00 -28.25
N THR A 20 -1.11 1.08 -27.80
CA THR A 20 -0.69 1.79 -26.60
C THR A 20 -0.55 0.77 -25.48
N ALA A 21 0.66 0.27 -25.28
CA ALA A 21 1.06 -0.34 -24.03
C ALA A 21 2.05 0.62 -23.39
N THR A 22 1.48 1.55 -22.63
CA THR A 22 2.04 2.17 -21.44
C THR A 22 3.23 1.36 -20.91
N PRO A 23 4.37 1.98 -20.51
CA PRO A 23 5.21 1.34 -19.51
C PRO A 23 4.34 1.29 -18.25
N ALA A 24 3.54 0.22 -18.12
CA ALA A 24 3.04 -0.23 -16.85
C ALA A 24 4.32 -0.58 -16.10
N GLN A 25 4.89 0.44 -15.46
CA GLN A 25 5.85 0.28 -14.40
C GLN A 25 5.16 -0.66 -13.44
N SER A 26 5.53 -1.92 -13.58
CA SER A 26 5.35 -2.97 -12.61
C SER A 26 5.55 -2.33 -11.25
N SER A 27 4.45 -2.07 -10.56
CA SER A 27 4.45 -1.88 -9.11
C SER A 27 4.72 -3.23 -8.45
N GLU A 28 5.73 -3.94 -8.94
CA GLU A 28 6.50 -4.93 -8.21
C GLU A 28 7.40 -4.16 -7.25
N PHE A 29 6.76 -3.51 -6.29
CA PHE A 29 7.40 -3.29 -5.01
C PHE A 29 7.34 -4.63 -4.26
N THR A 30 8.09 -5.62 -4.75
CA THR A 30 8.59 -6.75 -3.94
C THR A 30 9.65 -6.21 -2.99
N PHE A 31 9.24 -5.24 -2.19
CA PHE A 31 9.98 -4.89 -1.01
C PHE A 31 9.71 -5.99 0.00
N ARG A 32 10.70 -6.88 0.17
CA ARG A 32 11.01 -7.51 1.46
C ARG A 32 11.44 -6.44 2.48
N ARG A 33 10.75 -5.29 2.52
CA ARG A 33 10.90 -4.21 3.49
C ARG A 33 9.64 -4.30 4.35
N GLN A 34 9.83 -4.32 5.66
CA GLN A 34 8.70 -4.32 6.58
C GLN A 34 7.71 -3.20 6.18
N PRO A 35 6.40 -3.48 6.22
CA PRO A 35 5.38 -2.49 5.93
C PRO A 35 5.62 -1.22 6.76
N PRO A 36 5.53 -0.03 6.14
CA PRO A 36 5.81 1.21 6.85
C PRO A 36 4.81 1.41 7.99
N PHE A 37 5.21 2.20 8.98
CA PHE A 37 4.29 2.66 10.01
C PHE A 37 3.33 3.72 9.45
N LEU A 38 2.06 3.65 9.83
CA LEU A 38 1.06 4.69 9.58
C LEU A 38 0.87 5.50 10.86
N MET A 39 1.02 6.82 10.75
CA MET A 39 0.54 7.73 11.77
C MET A 39 -0.94 8.05 11.52
N TRP A 40 -1.76 7.84 12.53
CA TRP A 40 -3.18 8.18 12.53
C TRP A 40 -3.46 9.16 13.68
N TYR A 41 -4.28 10.17 13.41
CA TYR A 41 -4.61 11.23 14.37
C TYR A 41 -6.12 11.36 14.48
N ASP A 42 -6.63 11.43 15.72
CA ASP A 42 -8.05 11.65 15.99
C ASP A 42 -8.24 12.60 17.17
N ASP A 43 -8.54 13.85 16.84
CA ASP A 43 -8.74 14.95 17.79
C ASP A 43 -9.98 14.78 18.67
N ASN A 44 -10.88 13.84 18.36
CA ASN A 44 -12.19 13.80 19.00
C ASN A 44 -12.08 13.29 20.45
N PRO A 45 -12.30 14.13 21.47
CA PRO A 45 -12.10 13.74 22.86
C PRO A 45 -13.22 12.81 23.38
N LYS A 46 -14.33 12.69 22.64
CA LYS A 46 -15.48 11.86 23.04
C LYS A 46 -15.31 10.39 22.67
N THR A 47 -14.39 10.08 21.77
CA THR A 47 -14.15 8.72 21.31
C THR A 47 -13.28 7.99 22.33
N LEU A 48 -13.69 6.80 22.75
CA LEU A 48 -12.89 5.97 23.64
C LEU A 48 -11.58 5.56 22.97
N VAL A 49 -10.49 5.50 23.74
CA VAL A 49 -9.15 5.15 23.23
C VAL A 49 -9.15 3.79 22.50
N VAL A 50 -9.89 2.81 22.98
CA VAL A 50 -10.07 1.50 22.33
C VAL A 50 -10.63 1.66 20.90
N GLN A 51 -11.64 2.52 20.73
CA GLN A 51 -12.26 2.78 19.44
C GLN A 51 -11.30 3.53 18.51
N LYS A 52 -10.50 4.46 19.04
CA LYS A 52 -9.45 5.16 18.30
C LYS A 52 -8.37 4.21 17.79
N ILE A 53 -7.89 3.29 18.62
CA ILE A 53 -6.93 2.26 18.22
C ILE A 53 -7.52 1.36 17.13
N ALA A 54 -8.77 0.90 17.29
CA ALA A 54 -9.45 0.10 16.27
C ALA A 54 -9.61 0.85 14.94
N ALA A 55 -9.94 2.15 14.98
CA ALA A 55 -10.04 3.00 13.80
C ALA A 55 -8.67 3.18 13.12
N ALA A 56 -7.60 3.38 13.89
CA ALA A 56 -6.23 3.47 13.39
C ALA A 56 -5.80 2.17 12.69
N ILE A 57 -6.11 1.01 13.27
CA ILE A 57 -5.84 -0.31 12.69
C ILE A 57 -6.63 -0.48 11.38
N ASN A 58 -7.90 -0.12 11.35
CA ASN A 58 -8.71 -0.21 10.14
C ASN A 58 -8.16 0.73 9.04
N ALA A 59 -7.72 1.93 9.40
CA ALA A 59 -7.06 2.85 8.47
C ALA A 59 -5.75 2.26 7.93
N TYR A 60 -4.97 1.57 8.77
CA TYR A 60 -3.77 0.85 8.36
C TYR A 60 -4.08 -0.24 7.33
N LYS A 61 -5.01 -1.14 7.63
CA LYS A 61 -5.42 -2.23 6.74
C LYS A 61 -5.98 -1.72 5.41
N ALA A 62 -6.73 -0.62 5.44
CA ALA A 62 -7.25 0.02 4.24
C ALA A 62 -6.16 0.62 3.36
N ARG A 63 -5.04 1.08 3.96
CA ARG A 63 -3.88 1.62 3.23
C ARG A 63 -2.93 0.54 2.74
N PHE A 64 -2.78 -0.53 3.52
CA PHE A 64 -1.88 -1.65 3.25
C PHE A 64 -2.68 -2.97 3.20
N PRO A 65 -3.40 -3.23 2.10
CA PRO A 65 -4.17 -4.46 1.96
C PRO A 65 -3.24 -5.68 1.99
N GLY A 66 -3.61 -6.69 2.79
CA GLY A 66 -2.82 -7.91 2.97
C GLY A 66 -1.76 -7.82 4.07
N VAL A 67 -1.64 -6.67 4.77
CA VAL A 67 -0.75 -6.50 5.91
C VAL A 67 -1.55 -6.45 7.20
N GLU A 68 -1.18 -7.32 8.16
CA GLU A 68 -1.74 -7.33 9.51
C GLU A 68 -0.83 -6.54 10.47
N PRO A 69 -1.34 -5.49 11.13
CA PRO A 69 -0.55 -4.75 12.10
C PRO A 69 -0.39 -5.56 13.39
N THR A 70 0.84 -5.63 13.90
CA THR A 70 1.17 -6.34 15.15
C THR A 70 1.52 -5.38 16.29
N LEU A 71 1.76 -4.11 15.98
CA LEU A 71 2.19 -3.08 16.92
C LEU A 71 1.41 -1.78 16.73
N VAL A 72 0.96 -1.21 17.85
CA VAL A 72 0.42 0.16 17.93
C VAL A 72 1.17 0.92 19.00
N LEU A 73 1.82 2.02 18.62
CA LEU A 73 2.43 2.96 19.56
C LEU A 73 1.43 4.06 19.88
N VAL A 74 1.25 4.30 21.17
CA VAL A 74 0.32 5.30 21.70
C VAL A 74 1.01 6.15 22.76
N ASN A 75 0.39 7.26 23.12
CA ASN A 75 0.83 7.99 24.31
C ASN A 75 0.69 7.11 25.57
N GLU A 76 1.58 7.25 26.55
CA GLU A 76 1.57 6.45 27.78
C GLU A 76 0.26 6.56 28.59
N ALA A 77 -0.42 7.71 28.51
CA ALA A 77 -1.72 7.90 29.18
C ALA A 77 -2.89 7.20 28.45
N GLU A 78 -2.67 6.72 27.23
CA GLU A 78 -3.66 6.11 26.34
C GLU A 78 -3.34 4.63 26.06
N VAL A 79 -2.51 3.99 26.89
CA VAL A 79 -2.18 2.57 26.75
C VAL A 79 -3.37 1.71 27.19
N VAL A 80 -3.92 0.97 26.24
CA VAL A 80 -5.03 0.05 26.49
C VAL A 80 -4.70 -1.29 25.83
N PRO A 81 -4.83 -2.43 26.55
CA PRO A 81 -4.61 -3.74 25.96
C PRO A 81 -5.65 -4.02 24.87
N VAL A 82 -5.20 -4.54 23.74
CA VAL A 82 -6.04 -4.99 22.62
C VAL A 82 -5.62 -6.40 22.27
N ASP A 83 -6.57 -7.33 22.23
CA ASP A 83 -6.29 -8.73 21.92
C ASP A 83 -5.63 -8.89 20.55
N GLY A 84 -4.53 -9.65 20.52
CA GLY A 84 -3.79 -9.97 19.30
C GLY A 84 -2.87 -8.87 18.78
N ILE A 85 -2.76 -7.71 19.46
CA ILE A 85 -1.92 -6.59 19.02
C ILE A 85 -1.10 -6.06 20.20
N THR A 86 0.19 -5.85 19.97
CA THR A 86 1.06 -5.22 20.97
C THR A 86 0.77 -3.74 21.01
N VAL A 87 0.18 -3.25 22.10
CA VAL A 87 0.00 -1.81 22.33
C VAL A 87 1.11 -1.32 23.26
N ARG A 88 1.92 -0.37 22.80
CA ARG A 88 3.07 0.16 23.55
C ARG A 88 2.93 1.65 23.78
N GLY A 89 3.03 2.05 25.04
CA GLY A 89 3.13 3.47 25.43
C GLY A 89 4.51 4.04 25.12
N MET A 90 4.54 5.24 24.55
CA MET A 90 5.76 6.02 24.33
C MET A 90 5.54 7.48 24.72
N VAL A 91 6.45 8.04 25.53
CA VAL A 91 6.46 9.46 25.92
C VAL A 91 6.53 10.40 24.70
N THR A 92 7.21 9.96 23.64
CA THR A 92 7.41 10.74 22.42
C THR A 92 6.19 10.80 21.50
N VAL A 93 5.17 9.97 21.76
CA VAL A 93 3.93 9.96 20.98
C VAL A 93 2.96 10.96 21.62
N SER A 94 2.56 11.97 20.87
CA SER A 94 1.54 12.93 21.29
C SER A 94 0.23 12.22 21.59
N ARG A 95 -0.56 12.76 22.53
CA ARG A 95 -1.93 12.26 22.76
C ARG A 95 -2.73 12.33 21.46
N HIS A 96 -3.69 11.42 21.34
CA HIS A 96 -4.57 11.33 20.18
C HIS A 96 -3.85 10.98 18.85
N THR A 97 -2.56 10.63 18.94
CA THR A 97 -1.74 10.16 17.83
C THR A 97 -1.42 8.68 18.03
N TYR A 98 -1.63 7.89 16.99
CA TYR A 98 -1.51 6.44 17.02
C TYR A 98 -0.61 6.01 15.86
N TRP A 99 0.50 5.36 16.16
CA TRP A 99 1.37 4.81 15.13
C TRP A 99 1.13 3.32 15.00
N VAL A 100 0.60 2.90 13.86
CA VAL A 100 0.27 1.51 13.57
C VAL A 100 1.30 0.93 12.63
N GLY A 101 1.80 -0.26 12.92
CA GLY A 101 2.74 -0.94 12.04
C GLY A 101 2.89 -2.42 12.35
N GLN A 102 3.89 -3.00 11.72
CA GLN A 102 4.24 -4.41 11.88
C GLN A 102 5.71 -4.52 12.26
N ILE A 103 5.99 -5.32 13.29
CA ILE A 103 7.34 -5.74 13.69
C ILE A 103 7.57 -7.22 13.44
#